data_AF-A0A353D7Q7-F1
#
_entry.id   AF-A0A353D7Q7-F1
#
_cell.length_a   1.000
_cell.length_b   1.000
_cell.length_c   1.000
_cell.angle_alpha   90.00
_cell.angle_beta   90.00
_cell.angle_gamma   90.00
#
_symmetry.space_group_name_H-M   'P 1'
#
loop_
_entity.id
_entity.type
_entity.pdbx_description
1 polymer ?
#
loop_
_entity_poly.entity_id
_entity_poly.type
_entity_poly.pdbx_seq_one_letter_code
_entity_poly.pdbx_strand_id
1 'polypeptide(L)' 'MDALVLGAGASGLCFALLAARRGLNVTVLEHGGDAARKLRASGGGRCNLTNLAAG' A
#
# COMPACT_ATOMS: atom_id res chain seq x y z
N MET A 1 -11.50 -4.46 -15.18
CA MET A 1 -10.30 -4.19 -14.39
C MET A 1 -9.55 -3.11 -15.12
N ASP A 2 -9.32 -1.98 -14.45
CA ASP A 2 -8.79 -0.76 -15.04
C ASP A 2 -7.31 -0.56 -14.67
N ALA A 3 -6.84 -1.14 -13.55
CA ALA A 3 -5.43 -1.16 -13.16
C ALA A 3 -5.04 -2.45 -12.42
N LEU A 4 -3.80 -2.91 -12.67
CA LEU A 4 -3.13 -3.97 -11.91
C LEU A 4 -2.02 -3.37 -11.05
N VAL A 5 -2.00 -3.73 -9.77
CA VAL A 5 -0.90 -3.40 -8.87
C VAL A 5 -0.19 -4.69 -8.46
N LEU A 6 1.11 -4.74 -8.72
CA LEU A 6 1.97 -5.84 -8.28
C LEU A 6 2.70 -5.41 -7.01
N GLY A 7 2.31 -6.02 -5.88
CA GLY A 7 2.83 -5.75 -4.55
C GLY A 7 1.84 -4.97 -3.68
N ALA A 8 1.41 -5.58 -2.57
CA ALA A 8 0.57 -4.94 -1.55
C ALA A 8 1.42 -4.27 -0.46
N GLY A 9 2.44 -3.52 -0.89
CA GLY A 9 3.25 -2.65 -0.03
C GLY A 9 2.61 -1.28 0.20
N ALA A 10 3.29 -0.39 0.94
CA ALA A 10 2.77 0.94 1.26
C ALA A 10 2.39 1.76 0.01
N SER A 11 3.27 1.80 -1.00
CA SER A 11 3.02 2.52 -2.26
C SER A 11 1.87 1.90 -3.08
N GLY A 12 1.88 0.58 -3.25
CA GLY A 12 0.88 -0.15 -4.03
C GLY A 12 -0.53 -0.02 -3.45
N LEU A 13 -0.66 -0.17 -2.13
CA LEU A 13 -1.94 0.02 -1.44
C LEU A 13 -2.39 1.49 -1.45
N CYS A 14 -1.47 2.44 -1.31
CA CYS A 14 -1.80 3.86 -1.41
C CYS A 14 -2.34 4.20 -2.81
N PHE A 15 -1.67 3.74 -3.87
CA PHE A 15 -2.14 3.91 -5.24
C PHE A 15 -3.52 3.25 -5.46
N ALA A 16 -3.68 1.99 -5.04
CA ALA A 16 -4.93 1.25 -5.22
C ALA A 16 -6.11 1.96 -4.55
N LEU A 17 -5.91 2.49 -3.34
CA LEU A 17 -6.92 3.29 -2.63
C LEU A 17 -7.29 4.56 -3.40
N LEU A 18 -6.30 5.32 -3.85
CA LEU A 18 -6.53 6.58 -4.57
C LEU A 18 -7.20 6.36 -5.93
N ALA A 19 -6.82 5.31 -6.65
CA ALA A 19 -7.44 4.92 -7.91
C ALA A 19 -8.88 4.42 -7.72
N ALA A 20 -9.12 3.56 -6.72
CA ALA A 20 -10.47 3.09 -6.38
C ALA A 20 -11.40 4.25 -5.97
N ARG A 21 -10.89 5.25 -5.24
CA ARG A 21 -11.65 6.48 -4.92
C ARG A 21 -12.05 7.30 -6.14
N ARG A 22 -11.40 7.11 -7.29
CA ARG A 22 -11.77 7.72 -8.58
C ARG A 22 -12.75 6.85 -9.39
N GLY A 23 -13.25 5.76 -8.81
CA GLY A 23 -14.20 4.85 -9.46
C GLY A 23 -13.55 3.77 -10.34
N LEU A 24 -12.23 3.60 -10.27
CA LEU A 24 -11.51 2.58 -11.05
C LEU A 24 -11.57 1.22 -10.37
N ASN A 25 -11.77 0.16 -11.15
CA ASN A 25 -11.68 -1.22 -10.69
C ASN A 25 -10.21 -1.65 -10.65
N VAL A 26 -9.63 -1.68 -9.44
CA VAL A 26 -8.22 -2.00 -9.23
C VAL A 26 -8.07 -3.39 -8.62
N THR A 27 -7.16 -4.19 -9.18
CA THR A 27 -6.75 -5.48 -8.59
C THR A 27 -5.33 -5.35 -8.06
N VAL A 28 -5.11 -5.80 -6.82
CA VAL A 28 -3.79 -5.83 -6.18
C VAL A 28 -3.39 -7.28 -5.96
N LEU A 29 -2.20 -7.65 -6.42
CA LEU A 29 -1.62 -8.98 -6.21
C LEU A 29 -0.40 -8.89 -5.29
N GLU A 30 -0.33 -9.77 -4.31
CA GLU A 30 0.80 -9.90 -3.40
C GLU A 30 1.26 -11.36 -3.40
N HIS A 31 2.57 -11.55 -3.49
CA HIS A 31 3.15 -12.90 -3.50
C HIS A 31 3.36 -13.43 -2.07
N GLY A 32 3.54 -12.53 -1.10
CA GLY A 32 3.71 -12.87 0.30
C GLY A 32 2.41 -13.32 0.96
N GLY A 33 2.53 -13.95 2.14
CA GLY A 33 1.37 -14.45 2.87
C GLY A 33 0.40 -13.37 3.37
N ASP A 34 0.88 -12.13 3.54
CA ASP A 34 0.07 -11.00 3.99
C ASP A 34 0.42 -9.72 3.24
N ALA A 35 -0.60 -8.93 2.90
CA ALA A 35 -0.43 -7.54 2.49
C ALA A 35 0.24 -6.71 3.60
N ALA A 36 0.96 -5.65 3.24
CA ALA A 36 1.55 -4.67 4.16
C ALA A 36 2.53 -5.24 5.21
N ARG A 37 3.11 -6.43 4.99
CA ARG A 37 4.01 -7.09 5.96
C ARG A 37 5.18 -6.20 6.43
N LYS A 38 5.88 -5.54 5.50
CA LYS A 38 6.98 -4.62 5.85
C LYS A 38 6.47 -3.36 6.56
N LEU A 39 5.26 -2.91 6.25
CA LEU A 39 4.65 -1.75 6.89
C LEU A 39 4.36 -2.05 8.36
N ARG A 40 3.80 -3.23 8.68
CA ARG A 40 3.61 -3.70 10.06
C ARG A 40 4.91 -3.78 10.85
N ALA A 41 5.99 -4.23 10.22
CA ALA A 41 7.30 -4.32 10.88
C ALA A 41 8.00 -2.95 11.08
N SER A 42 7.63 -1.93 10.31
CA SER A 42 8.29 -0.62 10.34
C SER A 42 8.13 0.09 11.70
N GLY A 43 9.10 0.93 12.06
CA GLY A 43 9.10 1.65 13.35
C GLY A 43 9.19 0.74 14.59
N GLY A 44 9.70 -0.49 14.41
CA GLY A 44 9.74 -1.51 15.46
C GLY A 44 8.35 -2.07 15.78
N GLY A 45 7.52 -2.31 14.76
CA GLY A 45 6.15 -2.81 14.94
C GLY A 45 5.06 -1.74 15.09
N ARG A 46 5.45 -0.46 15.11
CA ARG A 46 4.53 0.68 15.38
C ARG A 46 4.05 1.41 14.14
N CYS A 47 4.52 1.00 12.95
CA CYS A 47 4.16 1.62 11.69
C CYS A 47 4.56 3.11 11.63
N ASN A 48 5.87 3.39 11.56
CA ASN A 48 6.35 4.76 11.39
C ASN A 48 6.12 5.21 9.93
N LEU A 49 4.96 5.84 9.70
CA LEU A 49 4.44 6.15 8.37
C LEU A 49 5.04 7.39 7.72
N THR A 50 5.36 8.41 8.50
CA THR A 50 5.81 9.71 7.98
C THR A 50 6.62 10.46 9.03
N ASN A 51 7.24 11.57 8.62
CA ASN A 51 7.98 12.48 9.49
C ASN A 51 7.41 13.89 9.33
N LEU A 52 7.27 14.64 10.43
CA LEU A 52 6.67 15.99 10.39
C LEU A 52 7.52 17.01 9.60
N ALA A 53 8.82 16.75 9.46
CA ALA A 53 9.71 17.55 8.62
C ALA A 53 9.88 16.96 7.20
N ALA A 54 9.15 15.89 6.84
CA ALA A 54 9.10 15.40 5.48
C ALA A 54 8.06 16.19 4.70
N GLY A 55 8.53 17.23 4.00
CA GLY A 55 7.80 18.09 3.08
C GLY A 55 8.79 18.75 2.13
#